data_AF-A0A940MTQ5-F1
#
_entry.id   AF-A0A940MTQ5-F1
#
_cell.length_a   1.000
_cell.length_b   1.000
_cell.length_c   1.000
_cell.angle_alpha   90.00
_cell.angle_beta   90.00
_cell.angle_gamma   90.00
#
_symmetry.space_group_name_H-M   'P 1'
#
loop_
_entity.id
_entity.type
_entity.pdbx_description
1 polymer ?
#
loop_
_entity_poly.entity_id
_entity_poly.type
_entity_poly.pdbx_seq_one_letter_code
_entity_poly.pdbx_strand_id
1 'polypeptide(L)'
;MFQRQLHDATPRHEKVYGFYERLYTTIDFLAGLTFLLGSVLFFWQSTQEVATWAFVIGSALFVARPASRFAREYHLARLPLPGDDD
;
A
#
# COMPACT_ATOMS: atom_id res chain seq x y z
N MET A 1 4.43 -11.85 23.76
CA MET A 1 3.93 -10.46 23.73
C MET A 1 4.63 -9.74 22.60
N PHE A 2 3.91 -9.34 21.53
CA PHE A 2 4.46 -8.54 20.43
C PHE A 2 4.96 -7.20 21.00
N GLN A 3 6.27 -6.94 20.93
CA GLN A 3 6.87 -5.70 21.42
C GLN A 3 6.29 -4.50 20.66
N ARG A 4 5.78 -3.54 21.43
CA ARG A 4 4.81 -2.54 21.00
C ARG A 4 5.43 -1.24 20.46
N GLN A 5 6.74 -1.04 20.33
CA GLN A 5 7.26 0.34 20.24
C GLN A 5 8.51 0.51 19.35
N LEU A 6 8.42 0.19 18.05
CA LEU A 6 9.43 0.66 17.07
C LEU A 6 8.89 1.71 16.09
N HIS A 7 7.57 1.87 15.97
CA HIS A 7 6.98 2.91 15.10
C HIS A 7 7.29 4.33 15.61
N ASP A 8 7.41 4.50 16.93
CA ASP A 8 7.66 5.79 17.57
C ASP A 8 9.06 5.89 18.20
N ALA A 9 9.94 4.91 17.91
CA ALA A 9 11.25 4.81 18.56
C ALA A 9 12.14 6.02 18.26
N THR A 10 12.03 6.60 17.06
CA THR A 10 12.62 7.89 16.73
C THR A 10 11.71 8.67 15.77
N PRO A 11 11.83 10.01 15.69
CA PRO A 11 11.06 10.83 14.74
C PRO A 11 11.24 10.43 13.27
N ARG A 12 12.27 9.65 12.93
CA ARG A 12 12.48 9.08 11.60
C ARG A 12 11.61 7.85 11.34
N HIS A 13 11.40 6.98 12.35
CA HIS A 13 10.52 5.82 12.24
C HIS A 13 9.06 6.23 12.03
N GLU A 14 8.60 7.26 12.77
CA GLU A 14 7.24 7.78 12.66
C GLU A 14 6.94 8.33 11.25
N LYS A 15 7.89 9.08 10.67
CA LYS A 15 7.78 9.61 9.30
C LYS A 15 7.70 8.49 8.25
N VAL A 16 8.55 7.47 8.38
CA VAL A 16 8.54 6.32 7.46
C VAL A 16 7.23 5.56 7.59
N TYR A 17 6.79 5.27 8.82
CA TYR A 17 5.53 4.58 9.07
C TYR A 17 4.33 5.35 8.47
N GLY A 18 4.22 6.65 8.76
CA GLY A 18 3.12 7.49 8.25
C GLY A 18 3.11 7.65 6.72
N PHE A 19 4.28 7.63 6.07
CA PHE A 19 4.34 7.60 4.60
C PHE A 19 3.74 6.30 4.05
N TYR A 20 4.16 5.15 4.59
CA TYR A 20 3.64 3.85 4.13
C TYR A 20 2.16 3.67 4.44
N GLU A 21 1.66 4.18 5.56
CA GLU A 21 0.24 4.15 5.88
C GLU A 21 -0.60 4.89 4.83
N ARG A 22 -0.20 6.11 4.45
CA ARG A 22 -0.86 6.85 3.36
C ARG A 22 -0.76 6.12 2.02
N LEU A 23 0.39 5.50 1.74
CA LEU A 23 0.58 4.71 0.54
C LEU A 23 -0.38 3.52 0.49
N TYR A 24 -0.57 2.79 1.59
CA TYR A 24 -1.54 1.69 1.66
C TYR A 24 -2.97 2.17 1.43
N THR A 25 -3.38 3.24 2.12
CA THR A 25 -4.74 3.80 1.94
C THR A 25 -4.96 4.22 0.50
N THR A 26 -3.95 4.82 -0.15
CA THR A 26 -4.04 5.23 -1.55
C THR A 26 -4.17 4.02 -2.48
N ILE A 27 -3.34 2.99 -2.29
CA ILE A 27 -3.39 1.75 -3.09
C ILE A 27 -4.74 1.06 -2.92
N ASP A 28 -5.22 0.89 -1.68
CA ASP A 28 -6.49 0.23 -1.37
C ASP A 28 -7.68 1.00 -1.96
N PHE A 29 -7.66 2.33 -1.85
CA PHE A 29 -8.71 3.18 -2.42
C PHE A 29 -8.74 3.11 -3.95
N LEU A 30 -7.58 3.22 -4.61
CA LEU A 30 -7.48 3.12 -6.07
C LEU A 30 -7.86 1.73 -6.57
N ALA A 31 -7.48 0.67 -5.86
CA ALA A 31 -7.91 -0.70 -6.18
C ALA A 31 -9.43 -0.79 -6.11
N GLY A 32 -10.04 -0.38 -5.00
CA GLY A 32 -11.50 -0.38 -4.84
C GLY A 32 -12.21 0.45 -5.91
N LEU A 33 -11.69 1.63 -6.25
CA LEU A 33 -12.27 2.52 -7.26
C LEU A 33 -12.22 1.89 -8.65
N THR A 34 -11.07 1.33 -9.05
CA THR A 34 -10.91 0.67 -10.35
C THR A 34 -11.79 -0.57 -10.47
N PHE A 35 -11.95 -1.36 -9.40
CA PHE A 35 -12.90 -2.49 -9.39
C PHE A 35 -14.36 -2.04 -9.46
N LEU A 36 -14.74 -1.00 -8.73
CA LEU A 36 -16.12 -0.49 -8.75
C LEU A 36 -16.47 0.04 -10.15
N LEU A 37 -15.60 0.87 -10.73
CA LEU A 37 -15.78 1.40 -12.07
C LEU A 37 -15.80 0.28 -13.12
N GLY A 38 -14.83 -0.65 -13.08
CA GLY A 38 -14.79 -1.79 -13.98
C GLY A 38 -16.07 -2.64 -13.88
N SER A 39 -16.56 -2.89 -12.67
CA SER A 39 -17.81 -3.65 -12.46
C SER A 39 -19.01 -2.98 -13.11
N VAL A 40 -19.12 -1.65 -13.03
CA VAL A 40 -20.19 -0.89 -13.72
C VAL A 40 -20.01 -0.96 -15.23
N LEU A 41 -18.79 -0.78 -15.74
CA LEU A 41 -18.51 -0.80 -17.18
C LEU A 41 -18.76 -2.18 -17.82
N PHE A 42 -18.69 -3.27 -17.06
CA PHE A 42 -18.99 -4.61 -17.57
C PHE A 42 -20.47 -4.80 -17.99
N PHE A 43 -21.38 -3.89 -17.61
CA PHE A 43 -22.80 -3.97 -18.00
C PHE A 43 -23.06 -3.64 -19.48
N TRP A 44 -22.13 -2.99 -20.18
CA TRP A 44 -22.27 -2.67 -21.60
C TRP A 44 -21.15 -3.31 -22.42
N GLN A 45 -21.51 -4.00 -23.49
CA GLN A 45 -20.55 -4.66 -24.38
C GLN A 45 -19.54 -3.67 -24.98
N SER A 46 -19.97 -2.43 -25.27
CA SER A 46 -19.10 -1.39 -25.83
C SER A 46 -18.01 -0.89 -24.88
N THR A 47 -18.16 -1.08 -23.56
CA THR A 47 -17.19 -0.64 -22.55
C THR A 47 -16.41 -1.78 -21.92
N GLN A 48 -16.61 -3.03 -22.36
CA GLN A 48 -15.94 -4.20 -21.77
C GLN A 48 -14.42 -4.15 -21.90
N GLU A 49 -13.87 -3.66 -23.01
CA GLU A 49 -12.41 -3.51 -23.15
C GLU A 49 -11.85 -2.58 -22.07
N VAL A 50 -12.50 -1.44 -21.82
CA VAL A 50 -12.13 -0.49 -20.76
C VAL A 50 -12.29 -1.13 -19.38
N ALA A 51 -13.37 -1.88 -19.17
CA ALA A 51 -13.61 -2.62 -17.94
C ALA A 51 -12.51 -3.66 -17.65
N THR A 52 -12.04 -4.39 -18.67
CA THR A 52 -10.94 -5.33 -18.56
C THR A 52 -9.66 -4.65 -18.12
N TRP A 53 -9.30 -3.51 -18.72
CA TRP A 53 -8.13 -2.74 -18.29
C TRP A 53 -8.26 -2.19 -16.86
N ALA A 54 -9.44 -1.71 -16.48
CA ALA A 54 -9.71 -1.30 -15.09
C ALA A 54 -9.49 -2.47 -14.11
N PHE A 55 -9.91 -3.68 -14.48
CA PHE A 55 -9.72 -4.88 -13.68
C PHE A 55 -8.24 -5.25 -13.57
N VAL A 56 -7.48 -5.20 -14.67
CA VAL A 56 -6.02 -5.46 -14.68
C VAL A 56 -5.28 -4.46 -13.79
N ILE A 57 -5.62 -3.17 -13.88
CA ILE A 57 -5.03 -2.13 -13.04
C ILE A 57 -5.38 -2.37 -11.55
N GLY A 58 -6.65 -2.67 -11.25
CA GLY A 58 -7.08 -3.01 -9.90
C GLY A 58 -6.34 -4.24 -9.33
N SER A 59 -6.15 -5.28 -10.15
CA SER A 59 -5.37 -6.46 -9.78
C SER A 59 -3.90 -6.12 -9.52
N ALA A 60 -3.28 -5.26 -10.34
CA ALA A 60 -1.91 -4.81 -10.11
C ALA A 60 -1.77 -4.03 -8.80
N LEU A 61 -2.76 -3.20 -8.46
CA LEU A 61 -2.80 -2.48 -7.18
C LEU A 61 -2.92 -3.43 -5.99
N PHE A 62 -3.69 -4.53 -6.10
CA PHE A 62 -3.73 -5.55 -5.06
C PHE A 62 -2.37 -6.23 -4.84
N VAL A 63 -1.55 -6.39 -5.88
CA VAL A 63 -0.16 -6.89 -5.75
C VAL A 63 0.76 -5.82 -5.16
N ALA A 64 0.51 -4.54 -5.44
CA ALA A 64 1.29 -3.44 -4.89
C ALA A 64 1.15 -3.31 -3.35
N ARG A 65 0.02 -3.75 -2.77
CA ARG A 65 -0.21 -3.72 -1.32
C ARG A 65 0.76 -4.58 -0.51
N PRO A 66 0.92 -5.91 -0.76
CA PRO A 66 1.95 -6.69 -0.08
C PRO A 66 3.37 -6.24 -0.42
N ALA A 67 3.62 -5.74 -1.65
CA ALA A 67 4.92 -5.21 -2.02
C ALA A 67 5.32 -3.97 -1.22
N SER A 68 4.39 -3.03 -1.02
CA SER A 68 4.60 -1.85 -0.18
C SER A 68 4.80 -2.23 1.30
N ARG A 69 4.13 -3.29 1.78
CA ARG A 69 4.38 -3.85 3.12
C ARG A 69 5.79 -4.35 3.28
N PHE A 70 6.27 -5.12 2.31
CA PHE A 70 7.64 -5.59 2.29
C PHE A 70 8.64 -4.43 2.24
N ALA A 71 8.39 -3.42 1.40
CA ALA A 71 9.23 -2.22 1.32
C ALA A 71 9.28 -1.45 2.65
N ARG A 72 8.16 -1.35 3.38
CA ARG A 72 8.13 -0.75 4.73
C ARG A 72 9.00 -1.52 5.71
N GLU A 73 8.82 -2.84 5.78
CA GLU A 73 9.58 -3.69 6.70
C GLU A 73 11.08 -3.60 6.41
N TYR A 74 11.46 -3.56 5.14
CA TYR A 74 12.83 -3.35 4.70
C TYR A 74 13.40 -1.96 5.05
N HIS A 75 12.62 -0.89 4.86
CA HIS A 75 13.05 0.47 5.20
C HIS A 75 13.22 0.62 6.72
N LEU A 76 12.27 0.12 7.51
CA LEU A 76 12.35 0.17 8.97
C LEU A 76 13.55 -0.63 9.50
N ALA A 77 13.86 -1.79 8.92
CA ALA A 77 15.02 -2.60 9.31
C ALA A 77 16.38 -1.93 9.05
N ARG A 78 16.42 -0.84 8.27
CA ARG A 78 17.63 -0.07 7.95
C ARG A 78 17.79 1.19 8.78
N LEU A 79 16.79 1.55 9.60
CA LEU A 79 16.88 2.71 10.47
C LEU A 79 17.69 2.33 11.73
N PRO A 80 18.56 3.22 12.22
CA PRO A 80 19.29 3.00 13.48
C PRO A 80 18.31 2.86 14.63
N LEU A 81 18.54 1.86 15.49
CA LEU A 81 17.77 1.66 16.70
C LEU A 81 18.27 2.62 17.80
N PRO A 82 17.40 3.03 18.75
CA PRO A 82 17.86 3.77 19.91
C PRO A 82 18.90 2.95 20.68
N GLY A 83 20.15 3.42 20.71
CA GLY A 83 21.31 2.73 21.31
C GLY A 83 22.37 2.20 20.33
N ASP A 84 22.22 2.44 19.02
CA ASP A 84 23.25 2.11 18.02
C ASP A 84 24.35 3.20 17.88
N ASP A 85 24.13 4.38 18.47
CA ASP A 85 25.12 5.46 18.62
C ASP A 85 25.56 5.48 20.10
N ASP A 86 26.59 4.69 20.45
CA ASP A 86 27.27 4.54 21.77
C ASP A 86 26.53 3.83 22.93
#